data_AF-A0A3B0JEK1-F1
#
_entry.id   AF-A0A3B0JEK1-F1
#
_cell.length_a   1.000
_cell.length_b   1.000
_cell.length_c   1.000
_cell.angle_alpha   90.00
_cell.angle_beta   90.00
_cell.angle_gamma   90.00
#
_symmetry.space_group_name_H-M   'P 1'
#
loop_
_entity.id
_entity.type
_entity.pdbx_description
1 polymer ?
#
loop_
_entity_poly.entity_id
_entity_poly.type
_entity_poly.pdbx_seq_one_letter_code
_entity_poly.pdbx_strand_id
1 'polypeptide(L)'
;MDLSACKDISFDPDHKRKERKSYNHEELKTFLANSSIKDYFRCAPQITDSHQLLSYLNATLSSHAWGVFDLEELLDLYILAIMMMTYDEENFTVVRERFMLVDTVSNLGDGLQLSQIDVIANGLYEKFVHGEGAKRLQNVLNMQMAIPHLVLSSGHGSGVAMALLLTIFGRYTKHPVKLQKTGNAQNAFEMVKFVRWQELADAGKYQEMFMMMRTICLLLNMPNIRKEFHDNDMGAEMHKYFLGVLRGLARSDNQTFFAMMVERFIAFCVVRGAT
;
A
#
# COMPACT_ATOMS: atom_id res chain seq x y z
N MET A 1 3.95 39.71 -29.09
CA MET A 1 3.75 38.48 -28.29
C MET A 1 5.05 37.73 -28.32
N ASP A 2 5.78 37.80 -27.23
CA ASP A 2 7.14 37.31 -27.09
C ASP A 2 7.09 35.82 -26.69
N LEU A 3 7.43 34.93 -27.61
CA LEU A 3 7.42 33.46 -27.44
C LEU A 3 8.73 32.95 -26.81
N SER A 4 9.44 33.79 -26.05
CA SER A 4 10.79 33.52 -25.56
C SER A 4 10.87 33.04 -24.09
N ALA A 5 9.74 32.78 -23.42
CA ALA A 5 9.72 32.36 -22.01
C ALA A 5 9.28 30.90 -21.75
N CYS A 6 9.27 30.04 -22.77
CA CYS A 6 9.16 28.58 -22.58
C CYS A 6 10.55 27.95 -22.72
N LYS A 7 11.40 28.17 -21.72
CA LYS A 7 12.56 27.31 -21.48
C LYS A 7 12.54 26.87 -20.02
N ASP A 8 12.72 25.57 -19.87
CA ASP A 8 13.07 24.87 -18.63
C ASP A 8 11.94 24.56 -17.64
N ILE A 9 10.93 23.81 -18.11
CA ILE A 9 10.45 22.66 -17.35
C ILE A 9 10.24 21.48 -18.32
N SER A 10 11.31 21.05 -19.00
CA SER A 10 11.32 19.68 -19.52
C SER A 10 11.46 18.77 -18.31
N PHE A 11 10.41 18.02 -17.97
CA PHE A 11 10.58 16.83 -17.16
C PHE A 11 11.32 15.81 -18.03
N ASP A 12 12.63 15.99 -18.11
CA ASP A 12 13.54 14.93 -18.51
C ASP A 12 13.20 13.71 -17.63
N PRO A 13 12.84 12.55 -18.18
CA PRO A 13 12.69 11.33 -17.38
C PRO A 13 14.01 10.98 -16.65
N ASP A 14 15.13 11.59 -17.04
CA ASP A 14 16.43 11.56 -16.37
C ASP A 14 16.73 12.78 -15.47
N HIS A 15 15.74 13.60 -15.10
CA HIS A 15 15.92 14.70 -14.14
C HIS A 15 16.08 14.17 -12.70
N LYS A 16 17.22 13.50 -12.48
CA LYS A 16 17.55 12.64 -11.35
C LYS A 16 16.36 11.71 -11.05
N ARG A 17 16.44 10.44 -11.46
CA ARG A 17 15.91 9.37 -10.62
C ARG A 17 16.37 9.72 -9.20
N LYS A 18 15.51 10.38 -8.40
CA LYS A 18 15.66 10.38 -6.95
C LYS A 18 15.49 8.92 -6.68
N GLU A 19 16.64 8.23 -6.59
CA GLU A 19 16.73 6.79 -6.43
C GLU A 19 15.63 6.43 -5.47
N ARG A 20 14.67 5.65 -5.97
CA ARG A 20 13.60 5.13 -5.16
C ARG A 20 14.34 4.37 -4.06
N LYS A 21 14.43 4.94 -2.86
CA LYS A 21 15.24 4.36 -1.80
C LYS A 21 14.46 3.17 -1.27
N SER A 22 14.76 2.02 -1.86
CA SER A 22 14.54 0.71 -1.30
C SER A 22 15.09 0.65 0.11
N TYR A 23 14.50 -0.22 0.93
CA TYR A 23 15.07 -0.47 2.25
C TYR A 23 16.47 -1.07 2.08
N ASN A 24 17.45 -0.51 2.79
CA ASN A 24 18.80 -1.01 2.79
C ASN A 24 19.11 -1.84 4.05
N HIS A 25 20.30 -2.45 4.05
CA HIS A 25 20.73 -3.33 5.13
C HIS A 25 20.89 -2.64 6.49
N GLU A 26 21.29 -1.37 6.52
CA GLU A 26 21.38 -0.61 7.77
C GLU A 26 20.01 -0.25 8.34
N GLU A 27 19.02 0.01 7.48
CA GLU A 27 17.64 0.22 7.90
C GLU A 27 17.02 -1.08 8.46
N LEU A 28 17.32 -2.23 7.85
CA LEU A 28 16.92 -3.53 8.36
C LEU A 28 17.55 -3.81 9.74
N LYS A 29 18.87 -3.61 9.89
CA LYS A 29 19.56 -3.76 11.18
C LYS A 29 18.95 -2.89 12.26
N THR A 30 18.72 -1.62 11.94
CA THR A 30 18.12 -0.66 12.86
C THR A 30 16.71 -1.08 13.27
N PHE A 31 15.91 -1.57 12.32
CA PHE A 31 14.58 -2.09 12.62
C PHE A 31 14.66 -3.31 13.54
N LEU A 32 15.44 -4.33 13.18
CA LEU A 32 15.57 -5.57 13.95
C LEU A 32 16.13 -5.33 15.36
N ALA A 33 17.03 -4.36 15.54
CA ALA A 33 17.57 -4.05 16.86
C ALA A 33 16.52 -3.44 17.82
N ASN A 34 15.51 -2.77 17.26
CA ASN A 34 14.48 -2.03 18.01
C ASN A 34 13.12 -2.74 18.03
N SER A 35 12.98 -3.88 17.36
CA SER A 35 11.73 -4.62 17.28
C SER A 35 11.58 -5.61 18.44
N SER A 36 10.33 -5.99 18.72
CA SER A 36 9.98 -7.09 19.63
C SER A 36 10.54 -8.43 19.15
N ILE A 37 10.71 -8.60 17.83
CA ILE A 37 11.17 -9.84 17.18
C ILE A 37 12.69 -10.01 17.11
N LYS A 38 13.48 -9.12 17.72
CA LYS A 38 14.95 -9.10 17.63
C LYS A 38 15.61 -10.45 17.97
N ASP A 39 15.05 -11.16 18.94
CA ASP A 39 15.62 -12.39 19.47
C ASP A 39 15.43 -13.59 18.54
N TYR A 40 14.42 -13.56 17.66
CA TYR A 40 14.23 -14.59 16.64
C TYR A 40 15.28 -14.48 15.52
N PHE A 41 15.72 -13.25 15.19
CA PHE A 41 16.53 -12.98 14.01
C PHE A 41 17.95 -12.50 14.32
N ARG A 42 18.57 -13.02 15.39
CA ARG A 42 19.91 -12.59 15.85
C ARG A 42 21.01 -12.64 14.77
N CYS A 43 20.90 -13.53 13.79
CA CYS A 43 21.89 -13.66 12.73
C CYS A 43 21.61 -12.75 11.52
N ALA A 44 20.37 -12.28 11.32
CA ALA A 44 20.00 -11.48 10.15
C ALA A 44 20.88 -10.22 9.95
N PRO A 45 21.29 -9.47 11.00
CA PRO A 45 22.21 -8.34 10.87
C PRO A 45 23.57 -8.65 10.25
N GLN A 46 24.00 -9.91 10.22
CA GLN A 46 25.29 -10.33 9.66
C GLN A 46 25.17 -10.84 8.22
N ILE A 47 23.95 -11.06 7.72
CA ILE A 47 23.70 -11.67 6.40
C ILE A 47 23.39 -10.57 5.39
N THR A 48 24.41 -10.13 4.66
CA THR A 48 24.27 -9.07 3.65
C THR A 48 23.69 -9.57 2.33
N ASP A 49 23.89 -10.85 2.00
CA ASP A 49 23.34 -11.48 0.80
C ASP A 49 21.81 -11.63 0.91
N SER A 50 21.09 -11.02 -0.04
CA SER A 50 19.62 -10.94 -0.02
C SER A 50 18.95 -12.31 -0.06
N HIS A 51 19.50 -13.26 -0.82
CA HIS A 51 18.93 -14.60 -0.94
C HIS A 51 19.11 -15.39 0.36
N GLN A 52 20.33 -15.39 0.92
CA GLN A 52 20.62 -16.03 2.20
C GLN A 52 19.80 -15.40 3.33
N LEU A 53 19.65 -14.08 3.35
CA LEU A 53 18.88 -13.37 4.35
C LEU A 53 17.40 -13.78 4.29
N LEU A 54 16.76 -13.71 3.12
CA LEU A 54 15.36 -14.10 2.96
C LEU A 54 15.14 -15.59 3.26
N SER A 55 16.09 -16.45 2.88
CA SER A 55 16.07 -17.88 3.21
C SER A 55 16.13 -18.10 4.72
N TYR A 56 17.01 -17.39 5.42
CA TYR A 56 17.13 -17.42 6.87
C TYR A 56 15.84 -16.95 7.55
N LEU A 57 15.30 -15.80 7.16
CA LEU A 57 14.05 -15.26 7.73
C LEU A 57 12.89 -16.26 7.58
N ASN A 58 12.71 -16.81 6.37
CA ASN A 58 11.67 -17.81 6.11
C ASN A 58 11.86 -19.09 6.93
N ALA A 59 13.08 -19.61 6.99
CA ALA A 59 13.39 -20.82 7.75
C ALA A 59 13.15 -20.62 9.26
N THR A 60 13.57 -19.49 9.80
CA THR A 60 13.33 -19.12 11.20
C THR A 60 11.84 -19.02 11.51
N LEU A 61 11.04 -18.37 10.67
CA LEU A 61 9.60 -18.30 10.91
C LEU A 61 8.91 -19.64 10.74
N SER A 62 9.31 -20.42 9.75
CA SER A 62 8.77 -21.77 9.52
C SER A 62 9.05 -22.71 10.69
N SER A 63 10.20 -22.57 11.36
CA SER A 63 10.48 -23.35 12.59
C SER A 63 9.62 -22.93 13.79
N HIS A 64 9.02 -21.74 13.72
CA HIS A 64 8.09 -21.20 14.72
C HIS A 64 6.64 -21.19 14.21
N ALA A 65 6.30 -21.99 13.18
CA ALA A 65 4.95 -22.02 12.60
C ALA A 65 3.84 -22.36 13.61
N TRP A 66 4.20 -23.03 14.72
CA TRP A 66 3.29 -23.37 15.82
C TRP A 66 3.50 -22.48 17.07
N GLY A 67 4.34 -21.46 16.96
CA GLY A 67 4.60 -20.50 18.02
C GLY A 67 3.40 -19.58 18.21
N VAL A 68 3.18 -19.16 19.46
CA VAL A 68 2.20 -18.11 19.77
C VAL A 68 2.92 -16.77 19.72
N PHE A 69 2.68 -16.00 18.66
CA PHE A 69 3.15 -14.62 18.56
C PHE A 69 2.13 -13.67 19.17
N ASP A 70 2.58 -12.72 19.96
CA ASP A 70 1.71 -11.64 20.41
C ASP A 70 1.47 -10.59 19.30
N LEU A 71 0.59 -9.62 19.56
CA LEU A 71 0.22 -8.62 18.54
C LEU A 71 1.35 -7.66 18.19
N GLU A 72 2.26 -7.38 19.12
CA GLU A 72 3.40 -6.50 18.88
C GLU A 72 4.41 -7.22 17.98
N GLU A 73 4.68 -8.49 18.27
CA GLU A 73 5.51 -9.37 17.43
C GLU A 73 4.92 -9.53 16.03
N LEU A 74 3.61 -9.81 15.92
CA LEU A 74 2.93 -9.92 14.63
C LEU A 74 3.01 -8.62 13.82
N LEU A 75 2.82 -7.46 14.47
CA LEU A 75 2.98 -6.17 13.82
C LEU A 75 4.41 -6.01 13.26
N ASP A 76 5.42 -6.30 14.08
CA ASP A 76 6.81 -6.21 13.64
C ASP A 76 7.13 -7.20 12.50
N LEU A 77 6.54 -8.39 12.50
CA LEU A 77 6.67 -9.35 11.40
C LEU A 77 6.03 -8.83 10.10
N TYR A 78 4.86 -8.18 10.18
CA TYR A 78 4.27 -7.53 9.01
C TYR A 78 5.13 -6.36 8.52
N ILE A 79 5.69 -5.55 9.42
CA ILE A 79 6.63 -4.48 9.06
C ILE A 79 7.85 -5.06 8.35
N LEU A 80 8.44 -6.13 8.89
CA LEU A 80 9.58 -6.82 8.30
C LEU A 80 9.24 -7.33 6.89
N ALA A 81 8.13 -8.06 6.73
CA ALA A 81 7.72 -8.60 5.44
C ALA A 81 7.52 -7.48 4.40
N ILE A 82 6.88 -6.38 4.78
CA ILE A 82 6.70 -5.20 3.91
C ILE A 82 8.04 -4.55 3.56
N MET A 83 8.97 -4.43 4.52
CA MET A 83 10.31 -3.89 4.24
C MET A 83 11.07 -4.79 3.26
N MET A 84 11.01 -6.11 3.45
CA MET A 84 11.73 -7.08 2.64
C MET A 84 11.20 -7.18 1.19
N MET A 85 9.97 -6.75 0.92
CA MET A 85 9.43 -6.65 -0.43
C MET A 85 10.23 -5.69 -1.33
N THR A 86 10.85 -4.67 -0.74
CA THR A 86 11.64 -3.68 -1.46
C THR A 86 13.11 -3.66 -1.04
N TYR A 87 13.51 -4.54 -0.12
CA TYR A 87 14.91 -4.73 0.23
C TYR A 87 15.71 -5.21 -0.97
N ASP A 88 16.76 -4.48 -1.36
CA ASP A 88 17.56 -4.78 -2.56
C ASP A 88 16.65 -4.91 -3.81
N GLU A 89 15.76 -3.92 -4.02
CA GLU A 89 14.63 -3.96 -4.98
C GLU A 89 15.02 -4.47 -6.39
N GLU A 90 16.22 -4.14 -6.87
CA GLU A 90 16.75 -4.51 -8.19
C GLU A 90 17.13 -5.99 -8.31
N ASN A 91 17.26 -6.70 -7.20
CA ASN A 91 17.53 -8.12 -7.18
C ASN A 91 16.25 -8.93 -7.44
N PHE A 92 15.95 -9.11 -8.73
CA PHE A 92 14.77 -9.87 -9.17
C PHE A 92 14.88 -11.38 -8.90
N THR A 93 16.06 -11.90 -8.55
CA THR A 93 16.25 -13.34 -8.31
C THR A 93 15.61 -13.83 -7.02
N VAL A 94 15.36 -12.92 -6.06
CA VAL A 94 14.81 -13.25 -4.74
C VAL A 94 13.32 -12.93 -4.59
N VAL A 95 12.64 -12.63 -5.70
CA VAL A 95 11.23 -12.22 -5.71
C VAL A 95 10.32 -13.30 -5.11
N ARG A 96 10.62 -14.58 -5.38
CA ARG A 96 9.86 -15.70 -4.83
C ARG A 96 9.97 -15.75 -3.31
N GLU A 97 11.17 -15.59 -2.78
CA GLU A 97 11.48 -15.65 -1.36
C GLU A 97 10.83 -14.49 -0.59
N ARG A 98 10.75 -13.30 -1.22
CA ARG A 98 9.97 -12.16 -0.71
C ARG A 98 8.50 -12.52 -0.56
N PHE A 99 7.91 -13.15 -1.57
CA PHE A 99 6.49 -13.55 -1.52
C PHE A 99 6.26 -14.65 -0.48
N MET A 100 7.17 -15.61 -0.37
CA MET A 100 7.13 -16.65 0.66
C MET A 100 7.17 -16.06 2.07
N LEU A 101 7.95 -14.98 2.29
CA LEU A 101 8.00 -14.32 3.59
C LEU A 101 6.66 -13.66 3.94
N VAL A 102 6.06 -12.95 2.98
CA VAL A 102 4.73 -12.35 3.15
C VAL A 102 3.69 -13.43 3.46
N ASP A 103 3.70 -14.53 2.71
CA ASP A 103 2.77 -15.65 2.93
C ASP A 103 3.00 -16.32 4.30
N THR A 104 4.26 -16.55 4.68
CA THR A 104 4.60 -17.13 5.99
C THR A 104 4.06 -16.26 7.12
N VAL A 105 4.35 -14.95 7.10
CA VAL A 105 3.88 -14.01 8.13
C VAL A 105 2.35 -13.97 8.19
N SER A 106 1.67 -13.99 7.04
CA SER A 106 0.21 -14.00 6.98
C SER A 106 -0.45 -15.23 7.63
N ASN A 107 0.29 -16.33 7.79
CA ASN A 107 -0.19 -17.56 8.42
C ASN A 107 0.18 -17.71 9.90
N LEU A 108 1.04 -16.86 10.48
CA LEU A 108 1.49 -17.03 11.88
C LEU A 108 0.43 -16.66 12.93
N GLY A 109 -0.63 -15.95 12.53
CA GLY A 109 -1.68 -15.45 13.42
C GLY A 109 -2.96 -16.28 13.42
N ASP A 110 -2.89 -17.60 13.60
CA ASP A 110 -4.08 -18.46 13.57
C ASP A 110 -5.23 -17.89 14.43
N GLY A 111 -6.39 -17.66 13.80
CA GLY A 111 -7.58 -17.16 14.49
C GLY A 111 -7.62 -15.67 14.88
N LEU A 112 -6.78 -14.80 14.31
CA LEU A 112 -6.85 -13.36 14.55
C LEU A 112 -8.29 -12.80 14.39
N GLN A 113 -8.74 -12.09 15.43
CA GLN A 113 -10.02 -11.40 15.41
C GLN A 113 -9.92 -10.07 14.63
N LEU A 114 -11.05 -9.56 14.14
CA LEU A 114 -11.09 -8.28 13.40
C LEU A 114 -10.49 -7.11 14.18
N SER A 115 -10.71 -7.05 15.50
CA SER A 115 -10.12 -6.01 16.36
C SER A 115 -8.60 -6.09 16.43
N GLN A 116 -8.03 -7.30 16.37
CA GLN A 116 -6.59 -7.50 16.36
C GLN A 116 -5.98 -7.13 15.00
N ILE A 117 -6.68 -7.46 13.91
CA ILE A 117 -6.33 -7.01 12.55
C ILE A 117 -6.34 -5.48 12.47
N ASP A 118 -7.33 -4.82 13.08
CA ASP A 118 -7.39 -3.36 13.15
C ASP A 118 -6.20 -2.76 13.93
N VAL A 119 -5.75 -3.41 15.02
CA VAL A 119 -4.54 -2.98 15.76
C VAL A 119 -3.30 -3.06 14.86
N ILE A 120 -3.10 -4.18 14.16
CA ILE A 120 -1.98 -4.35 13.21
C ILE A 120 -2.05 -3.27 12.13
N ALA A 121 -3.22 -3.07 11.52
CA ALA A 121 -3.41 -2.06 10.48
C ALA A 121 -3.09 -0.63 10.95
N ASN A 122 -3.46 -0.27 12.18
CA ASN A 122 -3.09 1.03 12.76
C ASN A 122 -1.58 1.13 12.99
N GLY A 123 -0.93 0.07 13.51
CA GLY A 123 0.53 0.06 13.66
C GLY A 123 1.26 0.23 12.32
N LEU A 124 0.77 -0.44 11.27
CA LEU A 124 1.29 -0.30 9.91
C LEU A 124 1.07 1.11 9.35
N TYR A 125 -0.08 1.73 9.62
CA TYR A 125 -0.35 3.12 9.28
C TYR A 125 0.66 4.06 9.96
N GLU A 126 0.88 3.92 11.27
CA GLU A 126 1.84 4.73 12.02
C GLU A 126 3.27 4.55 11.48
N LYS A 127 3.65 3.32 11.11
CA LYS A 127 4.99 3.03 10.57
C LYS A 127 5.23 3.61 9.17
N PHE A 128 4.28 3.42 8.26
CA PHE A 128 4.53 3.64 6.82
C PHE A 128 3.86 4.91 6.27
N VAL A 129 2.79 5.38 6.90
CA VAL A 129 1.92 6.42 6.34
C VAL A 129 1.96 7.70 7.16
N HIS A 130 2.04 7.60 8.49
CA HIS A 130 2.13 8.77 9.36
C HIS A 130 3.46 9.53 9.16
N GLY A 131 3.43 10.84 9.34
CA GLY A 131 4.56 11.75 9.10
C GLY A 131 4.42 12.60 7.84
N GLU A 132 5.51 13.27 7.44
CA GLU A 132 5.51 14.25 6.35
C GLU A 132 6.75 14.12 5.43
N GLY A 133 6.64 14.68 4.22
CA GLY A 133 7.74 14.79 3.27
C GLY A 133 8.07 13.53 2.46
N ALA A 134 9.21 13.56 1.77
CA ALA A 134 9.60 12.55 0.78
C ALA A 134 9.80 11.15 1.38
N LYS A 135 10.28 11.06 2.63
CA LYS A 135 10.46 9.78 3.34
C LYS A 135 9.12 9.07 3.57
N ARG A 136 8.09 9.82 3.98
CA ARG A 136 6.71 9.32 4.12
C ARG A 136 6.21 8.76 2.79
N LEU A 137 6.35 9.51 1.70
CA LEU A 137 5.88 9.06 0.38
C LEU A 137 6.59 7.77 -0.06
N GLN A 138 7.91 7.68 0.13
CA GLN A 138 8.66 6.47 -0.18
C GLN A 138 8.17 5.26 0.64
N ASN A 139 7.95 5.45 1.94
CA ASN A 139 7.44 4.39 2.82
C ASN A 139 6.04 3.91 2.37
N VAL A 140 5.15 4.84 2.02
CA VAL A 140 3.81 4.52 1.49
C VAL A 140 3.93 3.72 0.18
N LEU A 141 4.80 4.15 -0.74
CA LEU A 141 4.99 3.45 -2.01
C LEU A 141 5.55 2.04 -1.78
N ASN A 142 6.50 1.87 -0.86
CA ASN A 142 7.05 0.57 -0.50
C ASN A 142 5.96 -0.34 0.08
N MET A 143 5.15 0.18 1.02
CA MET A 143 4.01 -0.53 1.57
C MET A 143 2.99 -0.93 0.49
N GLN A 144 2.64 0.00 -0.42
CA GLN A 144 1.71 -0.27 -1.51
C GLN A 144 2.24 -1.28 -2.54
N MET A 145 3.54 -1.61 -2.54
CA MET A 145 4.09 -2.72 -3.35
C MET A 145 3.90 -4.09 -2.68
N ALA A 146 3.82 -4.14 -1.35
CA ALA A 146 3.53 -5.35 -0.60
C ALA A 146 2.04 -5.73 -0.64
N ILE A 147 1.13 -4.75 -0.80
CA ILE A 147 -0.33 -4.96 -0.75
C ILE A 147 -0.84 -6.06 -1.70
N PRO A 148 -0.49 -6.11 -3.00
CA PRO A 148 -0.95 -7.18 -3.87
C PRO A 148 -0.60 -8.58 -3.35
N HIS A 149 0.56 -8.74 -2.71
CA HIS A 149 1.01 -10.02 -2.16
C HIS A 149 0.31 -10.35 -0.84
N LEU A 150 0.09 -9.35 0.03
CA LEU A 150 -0.75 -9.53 1.23
C LEU A 150 -2.17 -9.95 0.86
N VAL A 151 -2.74 -9.39 -0.23
CA VAL A 151 -4.07 -9.77 -0.71
C VAL A 151 -4.14 -11.21 -1.21
N LEU A 152 -3.05 -11.70 -1.79
CA LEU A 152 -2.95 -13.05 -2.36
C LEU A 152 -2.42 -14.10 -1.39
N SER A 153 -1.85 -13.70 -0.24
CA SER A 153 -1.32 -14.64 0.75
C SER A 153 -2.44 -15.48 1.36
N SER A 154 -2.10 -16.72 1.70
CA SER A 154 -2.91 -17.56 2.57
C SER A 154 -2.91 -16.98 4.00
N GLY A 155 -4.02 -17.12 4.72
CA GLY A 155 -4.19 -16.57 6.08
C GLY A 155 -4.74 -15.13 6.12
N HIS A 156 -4.23 -14.32 7.05
CA HIS A 156 -4.82 -13.02 7.43
C HIS A 156 -4.34 -11.82 6.61
N GLY A 157 -3.36 -12.00 5.72
CA GLY A 157 -2.77 -10.90 4.95
C GLY A 157 -3.79 -10.07 4.19
N SER A 158 -4.84 -10.71 3.64
CA SER A 158 -5.90 -10.00 2.92
C SER A 158 -6.73 -9.10 3.85
N GLY A 159 -7.03 -9.58 5.05
CA GLY A 159 -7.72 -8.81 6.09
C GLY A 159 -6.89 -7.62 6.56
N VAL A 160 -5.58 -7.85 6.82
CA VAL A 160 -4.63 -6.79 7.22
C VAL A 160 -4.47 -5.74 6.13
N ALA A 161 -4.31 -6.16 4.87
CA ALA A 161 -4.22 -5.24 3.73
C ALA A 161 -5.49 -4.39 3.59
N MET A 162 -6.67 -5.01 3.70
CA MET A 162 -7.94 -4.30 3.64
C MET A 162 -8.09 -3.29 4.78
N ALA A 163 -7.83 -3.71 6.03
CA ALA A 163 -7.89 -2.84 7.20
C ALA A 163 -6.90 -1.68 7.10
N LEU A 164 -5.68 -1.91 6.59
CA LEU A 164 -4.68 -0.86 6.40
C LEU A 164 -5.16 0.18 5.38
N LEU A 165 -5.63 -0.25 4.21
CA LEU A 165 -6.10 0.69 3.19
C LEU A 165 -7.35 1.46 3.65
N LEU A 166 -8.26 0.81 4.37
CA LEU A 166 -9.42 1.44 5.01
C LEU A 166 -8.99 2.45 6.09
N THR A 167 -7.96 2.13 6.88
CA THR A 167 -7.37 3.03 7.89
C THR A 167 -6.78 4.27 7.23
N ILE A 168 -6.02 4.11 6.13
CA ILE A 168 -5.50 5.24 5.34
C ILE A 168 -6.64 6.16 4.92
N PHE A 169 -7.73 5.58 4.40
CA PHE A 169 -8.93 6.32 4.03
C PHE A 169 -9.52 7.09 5.20
N GLY A 170 -9.83 6.40 6.31
CA GLY A 170 -10.48 7.02 7.45
C GLY A 170 -9.67 8.14 8.06
N ARG A 171 -8.34 7.97 8.14
CA ARG A 171 -7.43 9.01 8.63
C ARG A 171 -7.38 10.20 7.68
N TYR A 172 -7.35 9.96 6.38
CA TYR A 172 -7.28 11.02 5.38
C TYR A 172 -8.57 11.83 5.28
N THR A 173 -9.72 11.15 5.26
CA THR A 173 -11.04 11.78 5.16
C THR A 173 -11.57 12.26 6.50
N LYS A 174 -10.90 11.92 7.61
CA LYS A 174 -11.34 12.16 9.00
C LYS A 174 -12.70 11.51 9.32
N HIS A 175 -13.04 10.43 8.62
CA HIS A 175 -14.23 9.64 8.90
C HIS A 175 -13.81 8.33 9.58
N PRO A 176 -14.50 7.88 10.64
CA PRO A 176 -14.17 6.62 11.28
C PRO A 176 -14.47 5.47 10.33
N VAL A 177 -13.53 4.53 10.25
CA VAL A 177 -13.65 3.34 9.42
C VAL A 177 -13.38 2.12 10.28
N LYS A 178 -14.17 1.08 10.06
CA LYS A 178 -13.97 -0.23 10.69
C LYS A 178 -14.01 -1.29 9.62
N LEU A 179 -13.12 -2.28 9.75
CA LEU A 179 -13.18 -3.48 8.94
C LEU A 179 -14.50 -4.21 9.26
N GLN A 180 -15.33 -4.43 8.24
CA GLN A 180 -16.56 -5.20 8.36
C GLN A 180 -16.40 -6.57 7.73
N LYS A 181 -17.30 -7.51 8.03
CA LYS A 181 -17.30 -8.83 7.36
C LYS A 181 -17.78 -8.75 5.91
N THR A 182 -18.66 -7.80 5.62
CA THR A 182 -19.25 -7.51 4.30
C THR A 182 -19.50 -6.02 4.17
N GLY A 183 -19.69 -5.51 2.95
CA GLY A 183 -20.02 -4.11 2.69
C GLY A 183 -18.82 -3.17 2.71
N ASN A 184 -17.60 -3.72 2.76
CA ASN A 184 -16.37 -2.93 2.70
C ASN A 184 -16.22 -2.23 1.34
N ALA A 185 -16.78 -2.80 0.26
CA ALA A 185 -16.78 -2.21 -1.08
C ALA A 185 -17.57 -0.89 -1.12
N GLN A 186 -18.82 -0.91 -0.66
CA GLN A 186 -19.66 0.29 -0.56
C GLN A 186 -19.04 1.32 0.36
N ASN A 187 -18.55 0.90 1.53
CA ASN A 187 -17.91 1.79 2.48
C ASN A 187 -16.69 2.49 1.84
N ALA A 188 -15.83 1.76 1.13
CA ALA A 188 -14.69 2.33 0.43
C ALA A 188 -15.12 3.33 -0.65
N PHE A 189 -16.21 3.05 -1.38
CA PHE A 189 -16.74 3.98 -2.36
C PHE A 189 -17.36 5.24 -1.73
N GLU A 190 -18.11 5.12 -0.64
CA GLU A 190 -18.62 6.30 0.08
C GLU A 190 -17.47 7.14 0.64
N MET A 191 -16.41 6.51 1.14
CA MET A 191 -15.24 7.22 1.64
C MET A 191 -14.55 8.07 0.59
N VAL A 192 -14.44 7.58 -0.66
CA VAL A 192 -13.77 8.35 -1.71
C VAL A 192 -14.53 9.63 -2.07
N LYS A 193 -15.85 9.67 -1.83
CA LYS A 193 -16.67 10.88 -2.03
C LYS A 193 -16.29 12.02 -1.08
N PHE A 194 -15.69 11.70 0.07
CA PHE A 194 -15.20 12.71 1.03
C PHE A 194 -13.80 13.26 0.70
N VAL A 195 -13.10 12.69 -0.28
CA VAL A 195 -11.80 13.21 -0.72
C VAL A 195 -12.02 14.52 -1.47
N ARG A 196 -11.41 15.60 -0.97
CA ARG A 196 -11.52 16.93 -1.56
C ARG A 196 -10.58 17.11 -2.75
N TRP A 197 -10.86 16.38 -3.84
CA TRP A 197 -9.99 16.29 -5.02
C TRP A 197 -9.57 17.64 -5.58
N GLN A 198 -10.50 18.59 -5.70
CA GLN A 198 -10.21 19.92 -6.23
C GLN A 198 -9.29 20.71 -5.30
N GLU A 199 -9.57 20.73 -3.98
CA GLU A 199 -8.72 21.43 -3.01
C GLU A 199 -7.29 20.88 -2.99
N LEU A 200 -7.14 19.56 -3.19
CA LEU A 200 -5.81 18.94 -3.30
C LEU A 200 -5.08 19.37 -4.58
N ALA A 201 -5.79 19.43 -5.71
CA ALA A 201 -5.23 19.88 -6.97
C ALA A 201 -4.83 21.36 -6.92
N ASP A 202 -5.70 22.21 -6.38
CA ASP A 202 -5.46 23.65 -6.23
C ASP A 202 -4.27 23.92 -5.29
N ALA A 203 -4.09 23.07 -4.27
CA ALA A 203 -2.95 23.13 -3.35
C ALA A 203 -1.67 22.44 -3.88
N GLY A 204 -1.68 21.91 -5.11
CA GLY A 204 -0.55 21.20 -5.71
C GLY A 204 -0.19 19.87 -5.01
N LYS A 205 -1.10 19.29 -4.22
CA LYS A 205 -0.92 18.06 -3.43
C LYS A 205 -1.12 16.80 -4.27
N TYR A 206 -0.48 16.74 -5.43
CA TYR A 206 -0.65 15.64 -6.39
C TYR A 206 -0.13 14.29 -5.88
N GLN A 207 0.84 14.30 -4.96
CA GLN A 207 1.38 13.08 -4.34
C GLN A 207 0.32 12.42 -3.44
N GLU A 208 -0.40 13.21 -2.67
CA GLU A 208 -1.53 12.76 -1.86
C GLU A 208 -2.65 12.22 -2.76
N MET A 209 -2.98 12.94 -3.84
CA MET A 209 -3.99 12.48 -4.80
C MET A 209 -3.60 11.14 -5.42
N PHE A 210 -2.34 10.98 -5.83
CA PHE A 210 -1.80 9.71 -6.37
C PHE A 210 -1.90 8.58 -5.36
N MET A 211 -1.47 8.83 -4.12
CA MET A 211 -1.54 7.85 -3.03
C MET A 211 -2.99 7.39 -2.81
N MET A 212 -3.94 8.33 -2.71
CA MET A 212 -5.35 8.03 -2.48
C MET A 212 -5.95 7.25 -3.65
N MET A 213 -5.70 7.65 -4.90
CA MET A 213 -6.13 6.91 -6.09
C MET A 213 -5.60 5.48 -6.06
N ARG A 214 -4.29 5.30 -5.82
CA ARG A 214 -3.68 3.97 -5.77
C ARG A 214 -4.25 3.10 -4.64
N THR A 215 -4.51 3.67 -3.47
CA THR A 215 -5.16 2.96 -2.35
C THR A 215 -6.56 2.45 -2.76
N ILE A 216 -7.34 3.25 -3.50
CA ILE A 216 -8.66 2.85 -4.02
C ILE A 216 -8.50 1.72 -5.03
N CYS A 217 -7.58 1.86 -6.00
CA CYS A 217 -7.29 0.81 -6.97
C CYS A 217 -7.05 -0.52 -6.27
N LEU A 218 -6.20 -0.50 -5.24
CA LEU A 218 -5.81 -1.71 -4.52
C LEU A 218 -6.99 -2.31 -3.75
N LEU A 219 -7.79 -1.48 -3.07
CA LEU A 219 -9.00 -1.91 -2.37
C LEU A 219 -10.01 -2.57 -3.32
N LEU A 220 -10.38 -1.87 -4.39
CA LEU A 220 -11.42 -2.34 -5.32
C LEU A 220 -11.01 -3.60 -6.09
N ASN A 221 -9.70 -3.85 -6.21
CA ASN A 221 -9.18 -5.03 -6.87
C ASN A 221 -9.13 -6.27 -5.98
N MET A 222 -9.35 -6.15 -4.68
CA MET A 222 -9.33 -7.30 -3.79
C MET A 222 -10.43 -8.30 -4.21
N PRO A 223 -10.13 -9.61 -4.33
CA PRO A 223 -11.10 -10.61 -4.76
C PRO A 223 -12.41 -10.60 -3.95
N ASN A 224 -12.32 -10.41 -2.63
CA ASN A 224 -13.50 -10.36 -1.74
C ASN A 224 -14.35 -9.11 -1.99
N ILE A 225 -13.70 -7.97 -2.20
CA ILE A 225 -14.36 -6.71 -2.55
C ILE A 225 -15.03 -6.82 -3.92
N ARG A 226 -14.36 -7.41 -4.92
CA ARG A 226 -14.95 -7.69 -6.25
C ARG A 226 -16.20 -8.56 -6.18
N LYS A 227 -16.25 -9.52 -5.27
CA LYS A 227 -17.46 -10.33 -5.06
C LYS A 227 -18.64 -9.49 -4.56
N GLU A 228 -18.39 -8.50 -3.71
CA GLU A 228 -19.42 -7.56 -3.25
C GLU A 228 -19.94 -6.63 -4.38
N PHE A 229 -19.20 -6.52 -5.49
CA PHE A 229 -19.58 -5.71 -6.65
C PHE A 229 -20.51 -6.43 -7.65
N HIS A 230 -20.68 -7.76 -7.57
CA HIS A 230 -21.44 -8.51 -8.58
C HIS A 230 -22.96 -8.28 -8.53
N ASP A 231 -23.50 -7.74 -7.44
CA ASP A 231 -24.95 -7.64 -7.23
C ASP A 231 -25.53 -6.22 -7.38
N ASN A 232 -24.72 -5.19 -7.67
CA ASN A 232 -25.16 -3.78 -7.70
C ASN A 232 -24.55 -2.97 -8.87
N ASP A 233 -25.27 -1.93 -9.32
CA ASP A 233 -24.83 -0.95 -10.35
C ASP A 233 -23.67 -0.03 -9.89
N MET A 234 -22.97 -0.43 -8.82
CA MET A 234 -21.94 0.37 -8.16
C MET A 234 -20.77 0.63 -9.09
N GLY A 235 -20.43 -0.30 -9.99
CA GLY A 235 -19.40 -0.07 -11.02
C GLY A 235 -19.71 1.13 -11.90
N ALA A 236 -20.97 1.29 -12.33
CA ALA A 236 -21.41 2.44 -13.12
C ALA A 236 -21.46 3.73 -12.30
N GLU A 237 -21.89 3.66 -11.03
CA GLU A 237 -21.85 4.81 -10.12
C GLU A 237 -20.43 5.30 -9.87
N MET A 238 -19.48 4.39 -9.62
CA MET A 238 -18.07 4.70 -9.47
C MET A 238 -17.52 5.36 -10.72
N HIS A 239 -17.78 4.76 -11.88
CA HIS A 239 -17.37 5.33 -13.16
C HIS A 239 -17.89 6.77 -13.35
N LYS A 240 -19.18 6.99 -13.11
CA LYS A 240 -19.81 8.31 -13.19
C LYS A 240 -19.19 9.31 -12.22
N TYR A 241 -18.90 8.89 -10.99
CA TYR A 241 -18.26 9.73 -9.99
C TYR A 241 -16.85 10.17 -10.43
N PHE A 242 -15.99 9.25 -10.85
CA PHE A 242 -14.62 9.58 -11.24
C PHE A 242 -14.54 10.38 -12.55
N LEU A 243 -15.48 10.17 -13.49
CA LEU A 243 -15.64 11.07 -14.63
C LEU A 243 -15.97 12.51 -14.19
N GLY A 244 -16.80 12.67 -13.15
CA GLY A 244 -17.06 13.97 -12.53
C GLY A 244 -15.81 14.60 -11.95
N VAL A 245 -15.01 13.82 -11.21
CA VAL A 245 -13.71 14.26 -10.66
C VAL A 245 -12.78 14.72 -11.78
N LEU A 246 -12.62 13.92 -12.84
CA LEU A 246 -11.76 14.25 -13.98
C LEU A 246 -12.17 15.57 -14.66
N ARG A 247 -13.47 15.75 -14.92
CA ARG A 247 -14.00 16.99 -15.53
C ARG A 247 -13.84 18.21 -14.63
N GLY A 248 -13.98 18.04 -13.31
CA GLY A 248 -13.77 19.13 -12.34
C GLY A 248 -12.33 19.62 -12.37
N LEU A 249 -11.40 18.67 -12.43
CA LEU A 249 -9.98 18.96 -12.46
C LEU A 249 -9.56 19.63 -13.76
N ALA A 250 -10.18 19.26 -14.92
CA ALA A 250 -9.89 19.65 -16.33
C ALA A 250 -9.76 21.16 -16.63
N ARG A 251 -9.89 22.00 -15.60
CA ARG A 251 -9.85 23.46 -15.63
C ARG A 251 -8.50 24.04 -15.20
N SER A 252 -7.46 23.22 -15.00
CA SER A 252 -6.14 23.67 -14.53
C SER A 252 -5.01 23.22 -15.47
N ASP A 253 -4.10 24.12 -15.84
CA ASP A 253 -3.13 23.88 -16.92
C ASP A 253 -2.01 22.84 -16.57
N ASN A 254 -1.94 22.34 -15.34
CA ASN A 254 -0.88 21.43 -14.85
C ASN A 254 -1.27 19.93 -14.79
N GLN A 255 -2.20 19.50 -15.65
CA GLN A 255 -3.04 18.33 -15.42
C GLN A 255 -2.66 16.98 -16.02
N THR A 256 -1.58 16.84 -16.78
CA THR A 256 -1.44 15.67 -17.67
C THR A 256 -1.26 14.33 -16.95
N PHE A 257 -0.44 14.23 -15.89
CA PHE A 257 -0.17 12.92 -15.25
C PHE A 257 -1.26 12.42 -14.30
N PHE A 258 -1.86 13.30 -13.49
CA PHE A 258 -2.96 12.91 -12.61
C PHE A 258 -4.24 12.61 -13.40
N ALA A 259 -4.53 13.42 -14.43
CA ALA A 259 -5.65 13.14 -15.34
C ALA A 259 -5.47 11.79 -16.02
N MET A 260 -4.29 11.48 -16.58
CA MET A 260 -3.99 10.16 -17.15
C MET A 260 -4.15 9.01 -16.14
N MET A 261 -3.78 9.21 -14.87
CA MET A 261 -4.01 8.21 -13.82
C MET A 261 -5.51 8.00 -13.56
N VAL A 262 -6.27 9.07 -13.41
CA VAL A 262 -7.72 8.99 -13.19
C VAL A 262 -8.40 8.36 -14.40
N GLU A 263 -7.98 8.69 -15.62
CA GLU A 263 -8.44 8.04 -16.86
C GLU A 263 -8.14 6.54 -16.86
N ARG A 264 -6.92 6.13 -16.49
CA ARG A 264 -6.56 4.70 -16.35
C ARG A 264 -7.38 4.01 -15.27
N PHE A 265 -7.67 4.70 -14.16
CA PHE A 265 -8.51 4.18 -13.09
C PHE A 265 -9.97 4.01 -13.53
N ILE A 266 -10.53 5.00 -14.23
CA ILE A 266 -11.86 4.96 -14.84
C ILE A 266 -11.94 3.77 -15.81
N ALA A 267 -10.95 3.62 -16.71
CA ALA A 267 -10.87 2.48 -17.62
C ALA A 267 -10.80 1.15 -16.87
N PHE A 268 -10.08 1.11 -15.74
CA PHE A 268 -9.98 -0.07 -14.90
C PHE A 268 -11.32 -0.44 -14.23
N CYS A 269 -12.06 0.54 -13.70
CA CYS A 269 -13.40 0.35 -13.15
C CYS A 269 -14.42 -0.11 -14.22
N VAL A 270 -14.31 0.38 -15.46
CA VAL A 270 -15.23 0.05 -16.57
C VAL A 270 -14.95 -1.32 -17.19
N VAL A 271 -13.69 -1.68 -17.43
CA VAL A 271 -13.35 -2.92 -18.13
C VAL A 271 -13.60 -4.17 -17.28
N ARG A 272 -13.62 -4.04 -15.94
CA ARG A 272 -13.92 -5.16 -15.04
C ARG A 272 -15.32 -5.16 -14.43
N GLY A 273 -16.07 -4.06 -14.54
CA GLY A 273 -17.51 -4.05 -14.25
C GLY A 273 -18.37 -4.57 -15.41
N ALA A 274 -17.78 -4.73 -16.60
CA ALA A 274 -18.45 -5.21 -17.81
C ALA A 274 -18.26 -6.72 -18.09
N THR A 275 -17.75 -7.49 -17.12
CA THR A 275 -17.60 -8.96 -17.22
C THR A 275 -18.18 -9.68 -16.01
#